data_AF-A0A971DUH3-F1
#
_entry.id   AF-A0A971DUH3-F1
#
_cell.length_a   1.000
_cell.length_b   1.000
_cell.length_c   1.000
_cell.angle_alpha   90.00
_cell.angle_beta   90.00
_cell.angle_gamma   90.00
#
_symmetry.space_group_name_H-M   'P 1'
#
loop_
_entity.id
_entity.type
_entity.pdbx_description
1 polymer ?
#
loop_
_entity_poly.entity_id
_entity_poly.type
_entity_poly.pdbx_seq_one_letter_code
_entity_poly.pdbx_strand_id
1 'polypeptide(L)'
;MRSSLETTFGRIYQGIPDYRSQFIDLKLRQFIKENNISWPVDSVRLLAEMKREGRYGIKALAIANGLTDGLDASAHYDKRSGHYAVIINRKKFSYPFKQSSDRRLNFTIAHEIGHIVLEHIKFSSPSYTDELEADEFAARLLMPEKLLLTFNYYSISQVAAWLKVSKSALINRLIRLNKLDLLKDPKVRSCVCCGNIRFSPFALHCGVCGHKLARGVKGIRRIYYPDFIQMDSCKRSLVCIKCRNDIKSITGQYCPYCRTSIFNLCSDESCSYANPAYARRCEMCGRLTIYQKEFFHSTCDGNHGHPSLNMVECRH
;
A
#
# COMPACT_ATOMS: atom_id res chain seq x y z
N MET A 1 -28.03 4.00 41.58
CA MET A 1 -28.66 3.40 40.38
C MET A 1 -27.61 2.69 39.52
N ARG A 2 -27.02 1.64 40.09
CA ARG A 2 -26.28 0.58 39.40
C ARG A 2 -27.17 -0.65 39.49
N SER A 3 -27.82 -1.02 38.40
CA SER A 3 -28.33 -2.37 38.10
C SER A 3 -29.39 -2.22 37.00
N SER A 4 -29.17 -2.86 35.84
CA SER A 4 -30.19 -3.35 34.89
C SER A 4 -29.75 -3.34 33.41
N LEU A 5 -28.47 -3.50 33.08
CA LEU A 5 -28.03 -3.68 31.68
C LEU A 5 -27.04 -4.83 31.46
N GLU A 6 -26.92 -5.76 32.41
CA GLU A 6 -25.94 -6.88 32.35
C GLU A 6 -26.46 -8.19 31.75
N THR A 7 -27.65 -8.24 31.13
CA THR A 7 -28.27 -9.54 30.75
C THR A 7 -28.74 -9.65 29.30
N THR A 8 -27.94 -9.25 28.30
CA THR A 8 -28.11 -9.75 26.91
C THR A 8 -26.91 -9.68 25.96
N PHE A 9 -25.66 -9.83 26.41
CA PHE A 9 -24.50 -9.95 25.51
C PHE A 9 -23.57 -11.10 25.92
N GLY A 10 -24.13 -12.30 25.98
CA GLY A 10 -23.43 -13.56 26.20
C GLY A 10 -23.18 -14.32 24.90
N ARG A 11 -22.46 -13.73 23.94
CA ARG A 11 -21.67 -14.49 22.98
C ARG A 11 -20.26 -13.95 23.05
N ILE A 12 -19.38 -14.70 23.71
CA ILE A 12 -17.94 -14.53 23.58
C ILE A 12 -17.66 -14.60 22.07
N TYR A 13 -17.35 -13.47 21.44
CA TYR A 13 -16.72 -13.49 20.12
C TYR A 13 -15.38 -14.18 20.35
N GLN A 14 -15.34 -15.50 20.17
CA GLN A 14 -14.07 -16.22 20.13
C GLN A 14 -13.37 -15.73 18.86
N GLY A 15 -12.47 -14.77 19.03
CA GLY A 15 -11.57 -14.34 17.96
C GLY A 15 -10.75 -15.53 17.45
N ILE A 16 -10.20 -15.40 16.25
CA ILE A 16 -9.30 -16.41 15.69
C ILE A 16 -8.15 -16.63 16.68
N PRO A 17 -7.89 -17.87 17.13
CA PRO A 17 -6.79 -18.16 18.06
C PRO A 17 -5.43 -17.67 17.53
N ASP A 18 -4.53 -17.28 18.43
CA ASP A 18 -3.25 -16.67 18.05
C ASP A 18 -2.43 -17.52 17.07
N TYR A 19 -2.35 -18.84 17.28
CA TYR A 19 -1.60 -19.73 16.39
C TYR A 19 -2.18 -19.76 14.95
N ARG A 20 -3.52 -19.66 14.82
CA ARG A 20 -4.22 -19.59 13.54
C ARG A 20 -4.00 -18.23 12.87
N SER A 21 -4.04 -17.16 13.66
CA SER A 21 -3.69 -15.80 13.22
C SER A 21 -2.25 -15.70 12.72
N GLN A 22 -1.29 -16.34 13.41
CA GLN A 22 0.12 -16.41 12.99
C GLN A 22 0.30 -17.24 11.72
N PHE A 23 -0.47 -18.32 11.56
CA PHE A 23 -0.47 -19.11 10.34
C PHE A 23 -0.97 -18.29 9.13
N ILE A 24 -2.02 -17.47 9.31
CA ILE A 24 -2.46 -16.50 8.29
C ILE A 24 -1.32 -15.55 7.92
N ASP A 25 -0.59 -15.00 8.89
CA ASP A 25 0.54 -14.09 8.60
C ASP A 25 1.69 -14.77 7.86
N LEU A 26 1.97 -16.04 8.17
CA LEU A 26 2.95 -16.84 7.42
C LEU A 26 2.51 -16.98 5.96
N LYS A 27 1.29 -17.47 5.73
CA LYS A 27 0.74 -17.73 4.40
C LYS A 27 0.58 -16.45 3.58
N LEU A 28 0.15 -15.37 4.21
CA LEU A 28 0.01 -14.07 3.56
C LEU A 28 1.37 -13.51 3.12
N ARG A 29 2.41 -13.60 3.96
CA ARG A 29 3.77 -13.18 3.59
C ARG A 29 4.33 -13.98 2.41
N GLN A 30 4.12 -15.29 2.42
CA GLN A 30 4.49 -16.17 1.31
C GLN A 30 3.74 -15.75 0.03
N PHE A 31 2.42 -15.62 0.11
CA PHE A 31 1.56 -15.23 -1.01
C PHE A 31 1.94 -13.88 -1.61
N ILE A 32 2.20 -12.86 -0.78
CA ILE A 32 2.61 -11.52 -1.22
C ILE A 32 3.92 -11.59 -2.00
N LYS A 33 4.91 -12.35 -1.50
CA LYS A 33 6.22 -12.49 -2.12
C LYS A 33 6.14 -13.24 -3.46
N GLU A 34 5.45 -14.38 -3.49
CA GLU A 34 5.34 -15.23 -4.68
C GLU A 34 4.59 -14.55 -5.82
N ASN A 35 3.61 -13.71 -5.49
CA ASN A 35 2.79 -13.01 -6.49
C ASN A 35 3.21 -11.56 -6.72
N ASN A 36 4.35 -11.11 -6.16
CA ASN A 36 4.87 -9.75 -6.28
C ASN A 36 3.80 -8.66 -6.04
N ILE A 37 3.00 -8.84 -4.99
CA ILE A 37 1.82 -8.02 -4.75
C ILE A 37 2.21 -6.56 -4.50
N SER A 38 1.53 -5.66 -5.20
CA SER A 38 1.59 -4.22 -4.98
C SER A 38 0.20 -3.65 -4.68
N TRP A 39 0.15 -2.65 -3.81
CA TRP A 39 -1.11 -2.00 -3.42
C TRP A 39 -1.41 -0.77 -4.28
N PRO A 40 -2.70 -0.49 -4.56
CA PRO A 40 -3.88 -1.21 -4.08
C PRO A 40 -4.17 -2.50 -4.84
N VAL A 41 -4.53 -3.56 -4.10
CA VAL A 41 -4.79 -4.90 -4.67
C VAL A 41 -6.13 -4.92 -5.44
N ASP A 42 -6.05 -5.40 -6.68
CA ASP A 42 -7.20 -5.70 -7.52
C ASP A 42 -7.39 -7.22 -7.58
N SER A 43 -8.28 -7.76 -6.74
CA SER A 43 -8.47 -9.20 -6.58
C SER A 43 -8.97 -9.86 -7.88
N VAL A 44 -9.70 -9.12 -8.73
CA VAL A 44 -10.15 -9.62 -10.05
C VAL A 44 -8.94 -9.86 -10.96
N ARG A 45 -8.02 -8.88 -11.04
CA ARG A 45 -6.79 -9.02 -11.85
C ARG A 45 -5.85 -10.07 -11.26
N LEU A 46 -5.65 -10.04 -9.94
CA LEU A 46 -4.81 -10.99 -9.22
C LEU A 46 -5.28 -12.43 -9.46
N LEU A 47 -6.57 -12.71 -9.34
CA LEU A 47 -7.12 -14.04 -9.59
C LEU A 47 -6.93 -14.48 -11.06
N ALA A 48 -7.12 -13.56 -12.01
CA ALA A 48 -6.89 -13.84 -13.42
C ALA A 48 -5.40 -14.14 -13.72
N GLU A 49 -4.47 -13.43 -13.07
CA GLU A 49 -3.02 -13.67 -13.16
C GLU A 49 -2.65 -15.01 -12.54
N MET A 50 -3.16 -15.33 -11.34
CA MET A 50 -2.94 -16.62 -10.68
C MET A 50 -3.37 -17.79 -11.58
N LYS A 51 -4.54 -17.68 -12.23
CA LYS A 51 -5.01 -18.68 -13.22
C LYS A 51 -4.09 -18.75 -14.44
N ARG A 52 -3.75 -17.61 -15.05
CA ARG A 52 -2.90 -17.53 -16.25
C ARG A 52 -1.54 -18.18 -16.01
N GLU A 53 -0.99 -18.02 -14.81
CA GLU A 53 0.31 -18.55 -14.41
C GLU A 53 0.24 -19.97 -13.83
N GLY A 54 -0.96 -20.57 -13.77
CA GLY A 54 -1.17 -21.92 -13.22
C GLY A 54 -0.88 -22.03 -11.72
N ARG A 55 -0.84 -20.91 -11.00
CA ARG A 55 -0.54 -20.88 -9.57
C ARG A 55 -1.72 -21.40 -8.74
N TYR A 56 -1.40 -22.06 -7.64
CA TYR A 56 -2.39 -22.61 -6.68
C TYR A 56 -3.42 -23.55 -7.31
N GLY A 57 -3.15 -24.13 -8.49
CA GLY A 57 -4.02 -25.10 -9.15
C GLY A 57 -5.34 -24.54 -9.69
N ILE A 58 -5.45 -23.23 -9.93
CA ILE A 58 -6.66 -22.62 -10.47
C ILE A 58 -6.74 -22.87 -11.99
N LYS A 59 -7.75 -23.63 -12.44
CA LYS A 59 -7.96 -23.93 -13.87
C LYS A 59 -9.17 -23.24 -14.47
N ALA A 60 -10.19 -22.94 -13.67
CA ALA A 60 -11.41 -22.33 -14.16
C ALA A 60 -11.71 -21.02 -13.43
N LEU A 61 -12.10 -20.02 -14.22
CA LEU A 61 -12.64 -18.75 -13.76
C LEU A 61 -13.84 -18.46 -14.65
N ALA A 62 -15.03 -18.41 -14.07
CA ALA A 62 -16.28 -18.27 -14.80
C ALA A 62 -17.15 -17.16 -14.19
N ILE A 63 -17.84 -16.42 -15.05
CA ILE A 63 -18.89 -15.47 -14.66
C ILE A 63 -20.23 -16.09 -15.04
N ALA A 64 -20.94 -16.62 -14.04
CA ALA A 64 -22.12 -17.45 -14.26
C ALA A 64 -23.38 -16.88 -13.58
N ASN A 65 -24.52 -17.30 -14.10
CA ASN A 65 -25.80 -17.19 -13.42
C ASN A 65 -25.97 -18.43 -12.52
N GLY A 66 -26.57 -18.30 -11.33
CA GLY A 66 -26.92 -19.46 -10.50
C GLY A 66 -26.21 -19.58 -9.14
N LEU A 67 -25.35 -18.63 -8.76
CA LEU A 67 -24.99 -18.48 -7.35
C LEU A 67 -26.22 -17.94 -6.59
N THR A 68 -26.48 -18.47 -5.38
CA THR A 68 -27.58 -18.03 -4.52
C THR A 68 -27.53 -16.52 -4.32
N ASP A 69 -28.70 -15.89 -4.22
CA ASP A 69 -28.84 -14.43 -4.03
C ASP A 69 -28.21 -14.02 -2.68
N GLY A 70 -26.91 -13.74 -2.68
CA GLY A 70 -26.11 -13.45 -1.48
C GLY A 70 -24.61 -13.66 -1.66
N LEU A 71 -24.20 -14.55 -2.57
CA LEU A 71 -22.79 -14.82 -2.88
C LEU A 71 -22.34 -14.02 -4.10
N ASP A 72 -21.30 -13.18 -3.94
CA ASP A 72 -20.71 -12.43 -5.05
C ASP A 72 -19.68 -13.27 -5.82
N ALA A 73 -19.00 -14.19 -5.14
CA ALA A 73 -18.10 -15.20 -5.71
C ALA A 73 -18.08 -16.45 -4.81
N SER A 74 -17.55 -17.56 -5.33
CA SER A 74 -17.35 -18.82 -4.59
C SER A 74 -16.22 -19.63 -5.25
N ALA A 75 -15.30 -20.16 -4.45
CA ALA A 75 -14.28 -21.11 -4.87
C ALA A 75 -14.69 -22.55 -4.59
N HIS A 76 -14.42 -23.42 -5.55
CA HIS A 76 -14.69 -24.86 -5.47
C HIS A 76 -13.42 -25.63 -5.81
N TYR A 77 -13.16 -26.69 -5.05
CA TYR A 77 -12.10 -27.65 -5.33
C TYR A 77 -12.68 -28.94 -5.90
N ASP A 78 -12.27 -29.32 -7.10
CA ASP A 78 -12.62 -30.61 -7.68
C ASP A 78 -11.57 -31.66 -7.30
N LYS A 79 -11.95 -32.57 -6.40
CA LYS A 79 -11.09 -33.66 -5.92
C LYS A 79 -10.66 -34.62 -7.05
N ARG A 80 -11.44 -34.75 -8.12
CA ARG A 80 -11.13 -35.68 -9.22
C ARG A 80 -10.03 -35.11 -10.11
N SER A 81 -10.16 -33.85 -10.51
CA SER A 81 -9.13 -33.21 -11.32
C SER A 81 -7.96 -32.69 -10.48
N GLY A 82 -8.17 -32.39 -9.19
CA GLY A 82 -7.17 -31.80 -8.30
C GLY A 82 -7.02 -30.28 -8.47
N HIS A 83 -8.03 -29.61 -9.04
CA HIS A 83 -7.95 -28.18 -9.41
C HIS A 83 -9.06 -27.34 -8.79
N TYR A 84 -8.81 -26.03 -8.73
CA TYR A 84 -9.77 -25.04 -8.29
C TYR A 84 -10.54 -24.42 -9.46
N ALA A 85 -11.81 -24.17 -9.22
CA ALA A 85 -12.70 -23.37 -10.05
C ALA A 85 -13.27 -22.22 -9.21
N VAL A 86 -13.15 -20.98 -9.69
CA VAL A 86 -13.78 -19.83 -9.05
C VAL A 86 -14.92 -19.31 -9.91
N ILE A 87 -16.10 -19.19 -9.30
CA ILE A 87 -17.31 -18.71 -9.95
C ILE A 87 -17.63 -17.33 -9.39
N ILE A 88 -17.83 -16.35 -10.27
CA ILE A 88 -18.25 -15.00 -9.92
C ILE A 88 -19.70 -14.80 -10.35
N ASN A 89 -20.52 -14.24 -9.46
CA ASN A 89 -21.94 -14.04 -9.71
C ASN A 89 -22.14 -12.91 -10.72
N ARG A 90 -22.70 -13.24 -11.90
CA ARG A 90 -22.92 -12.28 -12.98
C ARG A 90 -23.77 -11.07 -12.55
N LYS A 91 -24.79 -11.27 -11.71
CA LYS A 91 -25.68 -10.18 -11.24
C LYS A 91 -24.98 -9.20 -10.31
N LYS A 92 -23.85 -9.61 -9.70
CA LYS A 92 -23.05 -8.81 -8.76
C LYS A 92 -21.72 -8.39 -9.36
N PHE A 93 -21.45 -8.78 -10.61
CA PHE A 93 -20.23 -8.45 -11.31
C PHE A 93 -20.30 -7.04 -11.89
N SER A 94 -19.74 -6.07 -11.16
CA SER A 94 -19.57 -4.69 -11.61
C SER A 94 -18.08 -4.34 -11.58
N TYR A 95 -17.46 -4.33 -12.77
CA TYR A 95 -16.04 -4.07 -12.95
C TYR A 95 -15.80 -3.25 -14.23
N PRO A 96 -14.90 -2.23 -14.23
CA PRO A 96 -14.05 -1.78 -13.13
C PRO A 96 -14.87 -1.17 -11.97
N PHE A 97 -14.33 -1.22 -10.74
CA PHE A 97 -15.04 -0.75 -9.55
C PHE A 97 -15.30 0.77 -9.60
N LYS A 98 -16.53 1.19 -9.88
CA LYS A 98 -16.89 2.62 -9.97
C LYS A 98 -17.42 3.12 -8.64
N GLN A 99 -18.36 2.39 -8.03
CA GLN A 99 -19.06 2.76 -6.80
C GLN A 99 -18.55 1.98 -5.59
N SER A 100 -19.01 2.34 -4.39
CA SER A 100 -18.63 1.62 -3.16
C SER A 100 -19.22 0.22 -3.09
N SER A 101 -20.39 -0.01 -3.69
CA SER A 101 -21.06 -1.31 -3.77
C SER A 101 -20.26 -2.30 -4.61
N ASP A 102 -19.74 -1.85 -5.75
CA ASP A 102 -18.92 -2.66 -6.67
C ASP A 102 -17.67 -3.24 -5.99
N ARG A 103 -17.12 -2.49 -5.01
CA ARG A 103 -15.90 -2.87 -4.29
C ARG A 103 -16.11 -3.99 -3.27
N ARG A 104 -17.37 -4.35 -2.96
CA ARG A 104 -17.67 -5.54 -2.17
C ARG A 104 -17.13 -6.79 -2.86
N LEU A 105 -17.28 -6.87 -4.19
CA LEU A 105 -16.75 -7.97 -5.00
C LEU A 105 -15.24 -8.15 -4.82
N ASN A 106 -14.47 -7.05 -4.68
CA ASN A 106 -13.02 -7.14 -4.48
C ASN A 106 -12.66 -7.83 -3.16
N PHE A 107 -13.44 -7.58 -2.10
CA PHE A 107 -13.29 -8.25 -0.81
C PHE A 107 -13.72 -9.72 -0.91
N THR A 108 -14.86 -10.01 -1.53
CA THR A 108 -15.34 -11.39 -1.71
C THR A 108 -14.33 -12.24 -2.50
N ILE A 109 -13.74 -11.72 -3.57
CA ILE A 109 -12.70 -12.46 -4.31
C ILE A 109 -11.45 -12.66 -3.45
N ALA A 110 -11.04 -11.66 -2.65
CA ALA A 110 -9.91 -11.83 -1.74
C ALA A 110 -10.19 -12.88 -0.65
N HIS A 111 -11.44 -13.00 -0.21
CA HIS A 111 -11.91 -14.04 0.71
C HIS A 111 -11.78 -15.43 0.05
N GLU A 112 -12.25 -15.60 -1.19
CA GLU A 112 -12.07 -16.86 -1.93
C GLU A 112 -10.58 -17.20 -2.15
N ILE A 113 -9.73 -16.20 -2.43
CA ILE A 113 -8.27 -16.40 -2.47
C ILE A 113 -7.76 -16.88 -1.11
N GLY A 114 -8.29 -16.36 0.00
CA GLY A 114 -7.99 -16.83 1.35
C GLY A 114 -8.28 -18.32 1.52
N HIS A 115 -9.47 -18.78 1.12
CA HIS A 115 -9.83 -20.21 1.16
C HIS A 115 -8.88 -21.09 0.35
N ILE A 116 -8.43 -20.62 -0.82
CA ILE A 116 -7.48 -21.34 -1.67
C ILE A 116 -6.09 -21.39 -1.01
N VAL A 117 -5.58 -20.25 -0.57
CA VAL A 117 -4.21 -20.11 -0.02
C VAL A 117 -4.05 -20.81 1.33
N LEU A 118 -5.11 -20.83 2.14
CA LEU A 118 -5.15 -21.52 3.43
C LEU A 118 -5.61 -22.99 3.31
N GLU A 119 -5.91 -23.45 2.09
CA GLU A 119 -6.34 -24.82 1.77
C GLU A 119 -7.65 -25.30 2.45
N HIS A 120 -8.51 -24.37 2.87
CA HIS A 120 -9.75 -24.68 3.63
C HIS A 120 -10.73 -25.58 2.85
N ILE A 121 -10.87 -25.35 1.54
CA ILE A 121 -11.86 -26.03 0.69
C ILE A 121 -11.33 -27.32 0.02
N LYS A 122 -10.07 -27.70 0.28
CA LYS A 122 -9.42 -28.85 -0.39
C LYS A 122 -9.92 -30.20 0.14
N PHE A 123 -10.19 -30.26 1.46
CA PHE A 123 -10.50 -31.52 2.15
C PHE A 123 -11.99 -31.65 2.49
N SER A 124 -12.61 -30.56 2.95
CA SER A 124 -14.00 -30.49 3.38
C SER A 124 -14.63 -29.13 3.04
N SER A 125 -15.94 -28.99 3.25
CA SER A 125 -16.58 -27.68 3.28
C SER A 125 -15.99 -26.84 4.43
N PRO A 126 -15.83 -25.51 4.25
CA PRO A 126 -15.30 -24.64 5.28
C PRO A 126 -16.14 -24.69 6.56
N SER A 127 -15.46 -24.77 7.70
CA SER A 127 -16.09 -24.54 9.00
C SER A 127 -16.31 -23.05 9.25
N TYR A 128 -17.08 -22.70 10.28
CA TYR A 128 -17.24 -21.31 10.71
C TYR A 128 -15.89 -20.62 11.00
N THR A 129 -14.93 -21.35 11.57
CA THR A 129 -13.59 -20.83 11.84
C THR A 129 -12.83 -20.54 10.54
N ASP A 130 -12.94 -21.41 9.55
CA ASP A 130 -12.26 -21.26 8.25
C ASP A 130 -12.80 -20.04 7.47
N GLU A 131 -14.10 -19.76 7.59
CA GLU A 131 -14.73 -18.53 7.07
C GLU A 131 -14.17 -17.26 7.73
N LEU A 132 -14.04 -17.26 9.06
CA LEU A 132 -13.44 -16.13 9.79
C LEU A 132 -11.99 -15.89 9.37
N GLU A 133 -11.23 -16.95 9.14
CA GLU A 133 -9.85 -16.86 8.69
C GLU A 133 -9.70 -16.37 7.25
N ALA A 134 -10.56 -16.80 6.34
CA ALA A 134 -10.60 -16.28 4.97
C ALA A 134 -10.94 -14.77 4.97
N ASP A 135 -11.89 -14.34 5.81
CA ASP A 135 -12.19 -12.92 6.03
C ASP A 135 -11.00 -12.13 6.59
N GLU A 136 -10.28 -12.69 7.55
CA GLU A 136 -9.10 -12.05 8.13
C GLU A 136 -7.93 -11.99 7.14
N PHE A 137 -7.71 -13.05 6.36
CA PHE A 137 -6.75 -13.07 5.25
C PHE A 137 -7.08 -11.97 4.23
N ALA A 138 -8.33 -11.88 3.76
CA ALA A 138 -8.79 -10.87 2.83
C ALA A 138 -8.58 -9.45 3.38
N ALA A 139 -8.92 -9.24 4.65
CA ALA A 139 -8.75 -7.95 5.31
C ALA A 139 -7.28 -7.54 5.43
N ARG A 140 -6.38 -8.47 5.78
CA ARG A 140 -4.93 -8.21 5.85
C ARG A 140 -4.30 -8.01 4.47
N LEU A 141 -4.74 -8.74 3.46
CA LEU A 141 -4.27 -8.59 2.08
C LEU A 141 -4.68 -7.24 1.49
N LEU A 142 -5.96 -6.87 1.60
CA LEU A 142 -6.47 -5.63 0.98
C LEU A 142 -6.13 -4.38 1.79
N MET A 143 -6.08 -4.50 3.12
CA MET A 143 -5.89 -3.39 4.05
C MET A 143 -4.83 -3.73 5.12
N PRO A 144 -3.55 -3.91 4.75
CA PRO A 144 -2.48 -4.14 5.72
C PRO A 144 -2.39 -3.00 6.72
N GLU A 145 -2.13 -3.31 7.99
CA GLU A 145 -2.05 -2.29 9.06
C GLU A 145 -1.04 -1.18 8.74
N LYS A 146 0.19 -1.57 8.37
CA LYS A 146 1.25 -0.64 7.94
C LYS A 146 0.78 0.32 6.85
N LEU A 147 0.05 -0.20 5.86
CA LEU A 147 -0.51 0.60 4.79
C LEU A 147 -1.57 1.60 5.31
N LEU A 148 -2.43 1.16 6.23
CA LEU A 148 -3.47 1.99 6.84
C LEU A 148 -2.91 3.19 7.60
N LEU A 149 -1.75 3.05 8.26
CA LEU A 149 -1.10 4.12 9.04
C LEU A 149 -0.61 5.30 8.18
N THR A 150 -0.37 5.05 6.89
CA THR A 150 0.14 6.05 5.94
C THR A 150 -0.95 6.89 5.28
N PHE A 151 -2.23 6.70 5.60
CA PHE A 151 -3.30 7.54 5.04
C PHE A 151 -3.53 8.78 5.89
N ASN A 152 -3.96 9.85 5.22
CA ASN A 152 -4.32 11.11 5.86
C ASN A 152 -5.77 11.06 6.40
N TYR A 153 -6.62 10.16 5.90
CA TYR A 153 -8.04 10.03 6.28
C TYR A 153 -8.85 11.35 6.24
N TYR A 154 -8.53 12.29 5.34
CA TYR A 154 -9.40 13.47 5.13
C TYR A 154 -10.76 13.08 4.53
N SER A 155 -10.84 11.92 3.87
CA SER A 155 -12.08 11.34 3.36
C SER A 155 -12.00 9.81 3.41
N ILE A 156 -12.76 9.19 4.31
CA ILE A 156 -12.88 7.72 4.42
C ILE A 156 -13.31 7.12 3.08
N SER A 157 -14.22 7.80 2.37
CA SER A 157 -14.69 7.41 1.04
C SER A 157 -13.54 7.30 0.04
N GLN A 158 -12.61 8.27 0.03
CA GLN A 158 -11.49 8.27 -0.89
C GLN A 158 -10.41 7.26 -0.49
N VAL A 159 -10.19 7.02 0.81
CA VAL A 159 -9.28 5.97 1.28
C VAL A 159 -9.82 4.58 0.91
N ALA A 160 -11.09 4.30 1.21
CA ALA A 160 -11.76 3.07 0.79
C ALA A 160 -11.73 2.92 -0.74
N ALA A 161 -11.90 4.03 -1.46
CA ALA A 161 -11.83 4.03 -2.90
C ALA A 161 -10.42 3.71 -3.43
N TRP A 162 -9.38 4.25 -2.80
CA TRP A 162 -8.00 3.94 -3.14
C TRP A 162 -7.70 2.46 -2.87
N LEU A 163 -8.14 1.92 -1.73
CA LEU A 163 -7.97 0.52 -1.32
C LEU A 163 -8.87 -0.47 -2.06
N LYS A 164 -9.78 0.00 -2.93
CA LYS A 164 -10.74 -0.83 -3.66
C LYS A 164 -11.62 -1.70 -2.74
N VAL A 165 -12.06 -1.13 -1.61
CA VAL A 165 -12.97 -1.78 -0.64
C VAL A 165 -14.20 -0.89 -0.39
N SER A 166 -15.23 -1.46 0.23
CA SER A 166 -16.36 -0.66 0.73
C SER A 166 -15.95 0.19 1.94
N LYS A 167 -16.68 1.29 2.20
CA LYS A 167 -16.44 2.11 3.40
C LYS A 167 -16.60 1.29 4.68
N SER A 168 -17.62 0.43 4.73
CA SER A 168 -17.90 -0.42 5.90
C SER A 168 -16.76 -1.42 6.14
N ALA A 169 -16.18 -2.02 5.10
CA ALA A 169 -15.03 -2.91 5.25
C ALA A 169 -13.81 -2.19 5.84
N LEU A 170 -13.52 -0.97 5.38
CA LEU A 170 -12.45 -0.14 5.94
C LEU A 170 -12.71 0.22 7.41
N ILE A 171 -13.92 0.66 7.75
CA ILE A 171 -14.28 1.00 9.14
C ILE A 171 -14.17 -0.23 10.05
N ASN A 172 -14.70 -1.38 9.63
CA ASN A 172 -14.60 -2.63 10.38
C ASN A 172 -13.14 -3.05 10.58
N ARG A 173 -12.28 -2.84 9.59
CA ARG A 173 -10.83 -3.10 9.73
C ARG A 173 -10.18 -2.17 10.76
N LEU A 174 -10.50 -0.88 10.74
CA LEU A 174 -9.98 0.08 11.73
C LEU A 174 -10.47 -0.23 13.14
N ILE A 175 -11.73 -0.63 13.32
CA ILE A 175 -12.28 -1.08 14.62
C ILE A 175 -11.50 -2.29 15.13
N ARG A 176 -11.31 -3.32 14.30
CA ARG A 176 -10.58 -4.54 14.68
C ARG A 176 -9.13 -4.28 15.06
N LEU A 177 -8.48 -3.33 14.40
CA LEU A 177 -7.11 -2.92 14.73
C LEU A 177 -7.02 -1.93 15.90
N ASN A 178 -8.17 -1.50 16.46
CA ASN A 178 -8.25 -0.41 17.42
C ASN A 178 -7.55 0.87 16.92
N LYS A 179 -7.78 1.23 15.65
CA LYS A 179 -7.19 2.37 14.93
C LYS A 179 -8.18 3.44 14.47
N LEU A 180 -9.29 3.61 15.20
CA LEU A 180 -10.28 4.66 14.90
C LEU A 180 -9.75 6.08 15.17
N ASP A 181 -8.71 6.20 16.00
CA ASP A 181 -7.95 7.42 16.25
C ASP A 181 -7.39 8.04 14.95
N LEU A 182 -6.98 7.24 13.98
CA LEU A 182 -6.48 7.71 12.67
C LEU A 182 -7.49 8.61 11.93
N LEU A 183 -8.79 8.42 12.18
CA LEU A 183 -9.82 9.27 11.58
C LEU A 183 -9.78 10.69 12.15
N LYS A 184 -9.36 10.85 13.40
CA LYS A 184 -9.26 12.12 14.14
C LYS A 184 -7.89 12.79 14.00
N ASP A 185 -6.86 12.07 13.52
CA ASP A 185 -5.52 12.62 13.31
C ASP A 185 -5.53 13.96 12.55
N PRO A 186 -4.65 14.91 12.94
CA PRO A 186 -4.44 16.14 12.20
C PRO A 186 -4.09 15.86 10.74
N LYS A 187 -4.84 16.51 9.85
CA LYS A 187 -4.70 16.30 8.40
C LYS A 187 -3.53 17.12 7.87
N VAL A 188 -2.43 16.46 7.54
CA VAL A 188 -1.19 17.10 7.10
C VAL A 188 -1.24 17.51 5.62
N ARG A 189 -0.47 18.53 5.23
CA ARG A 189 -0.23 18.85 3.83
C ARG A 189 0.56 17.70 3.21
N SER A 190 0.08 17.15 2.10
CA SER A 190 0.77 16.07 1.39
C SER A 190 0.54 16.15 -0.11
N CYS A 191 1.47 15.61 -0.88
CA CYS A 191 1.36 15.54 -2.33
C CYS A 191 0.23 14.58 -2.74
N VAL A 192 -0.68 15.01 -3.63
CA VAL A 192 -1.76 14.14 -4.13
C VAL A 192 -1.28 12.97 -4.99
N CYS A 193 -0.09 13.09 -5.56
CA CYS A 193 0.48 12.07 -6.45
C CYS A 193 1.27 11.00 -5.67
N CYS A 194 2.21 11.41 -4.82
CA CYS A 194 3.09 10.47 -4.11
C CYS A 194 2.93 10.48 -2.58
N GLY A 195 2.07 11.32 -2.02
CA GLY A 195 1.88 11.41 -0.57
C GLY A 195 3.01 12.10 0.20
N ASN A 196 4.08 12.56 -0.46
CA ASN A 196 5.18 13.28 0.20
C ASN A 196 4.65 14.41 1.09
N ILE A 197 5.12 14.48 2.33
CA ILE A 197 4.73 15.52 3.31
C ILE A 197 5.83 16.57 3.53
N ARG A 198 7.00 16.39 2.94
CA ARG A 198 8.14 17.30 3.09
C ARG A 198 8.16 18.32 1.96
N PHE A 199 8.21 19.60 2.32
CA PHE A 199 8.23 20.70 1.37
C PHE A 199 9.03 21.88 1.94
N SER A 200 9.88 22.51 1.14
CA SER A 200 10.37 23.84 1.48
C SER A 200 9.21 24.86 1.52
N PRO A 201 9.32 25.97 2.28
CA PRO A 201 8.24 26.95 2.42
C PRO A 201 7.65 27.47 1.10
N PHE A 202 8.49 27.65 0.08
CA PHE A 202 8.13 28.19 -1.23
C PHE A 202 7.97 27.13 -2.33
N ALA A 203 7.91 25.85 -1.97
CA ALA A 203 7.79 24.76 -2.94
C ALA A 203 6.51 24.91 -3.78
N LEU A 204 6.70 24.99 -5.10
CA LEU A 204 5.64 25.00 -6.12
C LEU A 204 5.41 23.60 -6.72
N HIS A 205 6.39 22.72 -6.58
CA HIS A 205 6.36 21.34 -7.07
C HIS A 205 6.81 20.38 -5.97
N CYS A 206 6.29 19.16 -6.00
CA CYS A 206 6.70 18.11 -5.08
C CYS A 206 8.14 17.69 -5.37
N GLY A 207 9.04 17.80 -4.39
CA GLY A 207 10.44 17.40 -4.56
C GLY A 207 10.64 15.92 -4.90
N VAL A 208 9.64 15.04 -4.71
CA VAL A 208 9.76 13.60 -4.99
C VAL A 208 9.25 13.25 -6.39
N CYS A 209 7.99 13.59 -6.70
CA CYS A 209 7.36 13.20 -7.97
C CYS A 209 7.21 14.34 -8.98
N GLY A 210 7.43 15.59 -8.58
CA GLY A 210 7.37 16.76 -9.47
C GLY A 210 5.98 17.32 -9.69
N HIS A 211 4.95 16.71 -9.08
CA HIS A 211 3.58 17.19 -9.20
C HIS A 211 3.46 18.62 -8.66
N LYS A 212 2.76 19.49 -9.40
CA LYS A 212 2.52 20.88 -9.00
C LYS A 212 1.70 20.93 -7.72
N LEU A 213 2.16 21.72 -6.75
CA LEU A 213 1.53 21.85 -5.45
C LEU A 213 0.50 22.98 -5.52
N ALA A 214 -0.76 22.64 -5.23
CA ALA A 214 -1.83 23.61 -5.05
C ALA A 214 -2.02 23.92 -3.55
N ARG A 215 -2.42 25.16 -3.24
CA ARG A 215 -2.73 25.57 -1.86
C ARG A 215 -3.96 24.82 -1.36
N GLY A 216 -3.94 24.42 -0.08
CA GLY A 216 -5.08 23.75 0.58
C GLY A 216 -5.32 22.29 0.18
N VAL A 217 -4.68 21.80 -0.89
CA VAL A 217 -4.85 20.42 -1.35
C VAL A 217 -4.05 19.45 -0.46
N LYS A 218 -4.69 18.37 -0.04
CA LYS A 218 -4.11 17.30 0.78
C LYS A 218 -4.20 15.99 0.02
N GLY A 219 -3.09 15.28 -0.10
CA GLY A 219 -3.05 13.93 -0.63
C GLY A 219 -3.74 12.93 0.28
N ILE A 220 -4.23 11.84 -0.32
CA ILE A 220 -4.85 10.70 0.38
C ILE A 220 -3.83 10.02 1.31
N ARG A 221 -2.57 10.06 0.92
CA ARG A 221 -1.43 9.46 1.61
C ARG A 221 -0.58 10.54 2.30
N ARG A 222 0.10 10.15 3.37
CA ARG A 222 1.16 10.88 4.08
C ARG A 222 2.41 9.99 4.11
N ILE A 223 3.42 10.36 3.34
CA ILE A 223 4.66 9.59 3.18
C ILE A 223 5.84 10.50 3.50
N TYR A 224 6.64 10.08 4.46
CA TYR A 224 7.90 10.74 4.77
C TYR A 224 9.02 10.12 3.95
N TYR A 225 9.70 10.95 3.16
CA TYR A 225 10.87 10.54 2.38
C TYR A 225 12.14 10.96 3.15
N PRO A 226 12.92 10.01 3.67
CA PRO A 226 14.08 10.33 4.50
C PRO A 226 15.21 10.95 3.69
N ASP A 227 16.03 11.76 4.36
CA ASP A 227 17.29 12.21 3.80
C ASP A 227 18.33 11.10 3.94
N PHE A 228 18.69 10.47 2.83
CA PHE A 228 19.78 9.49 2.81
C PHE A 228 21.17 10.14 2.80
N ILE A 229 21.21 11.45 2.52
CA ILE A 229 22.43 12.25 2.42
C ILE A 229 22.34 13.37 3.44
N GLN A 230 23.32 13.43 4.34
CA GLN A 230 23.40 14.49 5.33
C GLN A 230 23.81 15.80 4.67
N MET A 231 23.08 16.87 4.98
CA MET A 231 23.36 18.23 4.52
C MET A 231 23.51 19.17 5.71
N ASP A 232 24.27 20.25 5.52
CA ASP A 232 24.27 21.39 6.45
C ASP A 232 23.08 22.34 6.21
N SER A 233 23.01 23.42 7.01
CA SER A 233 21.98 24.44 6.92
C SER A 233 21.93 25.18 5.58
N CYS A 234 23.02 25.14 4.81
CA CYS A 234 23.12 25.73 3.48
C CYS A 234 22.77 24.72 2.37
N LYS A 235 22.25 23.54 2.71
CA LYS A 235 21.96 22.42 1.79
C LYS A 235 23.20 21.86 1.08
N ARG A 236 24.40 22.09 1.64
CA ARG A 236 25.64 21.47 1.17
C ARG A 236 25.75 20.09 1.79
N SER A 237 26.03 19.09 0.97
CA SER A 237 26.25 17.73 1.44
C SER A 237 27.52 17.61 2.27
N LEU A 238 27.43 16.84 3.36
CA LEU A 238 28.58 16.48 4.20
C LEU A 238 29.30 15.22 3.72
N VAL A 239 28.65 14.44 2.84
CA VAL A 239 29.20 13.21 2.25
C VAL A 239 28.95 13.22 0.74
N CYS A 240 29.95 12.88 -0.07
CA CYS A 240 29.77 12.87 -1.51
C CYS A 240 28.79 11.75 -1.94
N ILE A 241 27.75 12.09 -2.70
CA ILE A 241 26.73 11.12 -3.15
C ILE A 241 27.29 10.00 -4.06
N LYS A 242 28.41 10.27 -4.75
CA LYS A 242 29.00 9.35 -5.72
C LYS A 242 30.12 8.52 -5.11
N CYS A 243 31.16 9.16 -4.59
CA CYS A 243 32.33 8.46 -4.03
C CYS A 243 32.25 8.17 -2.52
N ARG A 244 31.21 8.64 -1.83
CA ARG A 244 30.96 8.41 -0.39
C ARG A 244 32.03 8.95 0.57
N ASN A 245 33.04 9.67 0.09
CA ASN A 245 34.00 10.36 0.93
C ASN A 245 33.31 11.42 1.80
N ASP A 246 33.80 11.56 3.03
CA ASP A 246 33.49 12.70 3.90
C ASP A 246 34.01 13.98 3.24
N ILE A 247 33.12 14.95 3.10
CA ILE A 247 33.39 16.26 2.50
C ILE A 247 32.96 17.41 3.42
N LYS A 248 32.80 17.15 4.72
CA LYS A 248 32.30 18.13 5.69
C LYS A 248 33.17 19.39 5.75
N SER A 249 34.49 19.24 5.66
CA SER A 249 35.47 20.33 5.67
C SER A 249 35.71 20.98 4.30
N ILE A 250 35.16 20.40 3.23
CA ILE A 250 35.41 20.88 1.87
C ILE A 250 34.59 22.13 1.57
N THR A 251 35.28 23.19 1.16
CA THR A 251 34.67 24.41 0.63
C THR A 251 34.53 24.31 -0.90
N GLY A 252 33.51 24.95 -1.46
CA GLY A 252 33.25 24.96 -2.91
C GLY A 252 31.94 24.26 -3.31
N GLN A 253 31.79 23.98 -4.60
CA GLN A 253 30.55 23.43 -5.19
C GLN A 253 30.66 21.96 -5.61
N TYR A 254 31.87 21.40 -5.61
CA TYR A 254 32.17 20.08 -6.14
C TYR A 254 33.05 19.28 -5.19
N CYS A 255 32.84 17.97 -5.18
CA CYS A 255 33.69 17.04 -4.46
C CYS A 255 35.12 17.07 -5.05
N PRO A 256 36.18 17.19 -4.25
CA PRO A 256 37.55 17.25 -4.78
C PRO A 256 38.00 15.92 -5.39
N TYR A 257 37.39 14.81 -4.98
CA TYR A 257 37.79 13.46 -5.40
C TYR A 257 37.15 13.03 -6.72
N CYS A 258 35.85 13.29 -6.91
CA CYS A 258 35.11 12.78 -8.07
C CYS A 258 34.37 13.88 -8.85
N ARG A 259 34.53 15.14 -8.46
CA ARG A 259 33.93 16.33 -9.08
C ARG A 259 32.40 16.37 -9.12
N THR A 260 31.70 15.42 -8.49
CA THR A 260 30.24 15.48 -8.31
C THR A 260 29.83 16.71 -7.52
N SER A 261 28.73 17.35 -7.92
CA SER A 261 28.17 18.48 -7.19
C SER A 261 27.81 18.08 -5.76
N ILE A 262 28.21 18.90 -4.80
CA ILE A 262 27.90 18.68 -3.38
C ILE A 262 26.57 19.30 -2.97
N PHE A 263 25.84 19.90 -3.91
CA PHE A 263 24.49 20.44 -3.74
C PHE A 263 23.50 19.67 -4.61
N ASN A 264 22.27 19.52 -4.15
CA ASN A 264 21.19 18.93 -4.96
C ASN A 264 20.53 20.00 -5.85
N LEU A 265 21.29 20.54 -6.80
CA LEU A 265 20.83 21.59 -7.70
C LEU A 265 19.79 21.07 -8.70
N CYS A 266 18.93 21.96 -9.18
CA CYS A 266 18.10 21.70 -10.35
C CYS A 266 18.99 21.41 -11.56
N SER A 267 18.55 20.49 -12.44
CA SER A 267 19.31 20.13 -13.63
C SER A 267 19.10 21.08 -14.82
N ASP A 268 18.43 22.21 -14.62
CA ASP A 268 18.15 23.21 -15.64
C ASP A 268 18.95 24.47 -15.31
N GLU A 269 19.76 24.92 -16.26
CA GLU A 269 20.66 26.07 -16.10
C GLU A 269 19.91 27.38 -15.82
N SER A 270 18.65 27.49 -16.26
CA SER A 270 17.79 28.64 -15.95
C SER A 270 17.28 28.65 -14.50
N CYS A 271 17.48 27.57 -13.74
CA CYS A 271 17.00 27.40 -12.38
C CYS A 271 18.14 26.97 -11.45
N SER A 272 18.67 27.88 -10.65
CA SER A 272 19.79 27.60 -9.73
C SER A 272 19.37 27.09 -8.34
N TYR A 273 18.13 26.62 -8.19
CA TYR A 273 17.60 26.26 -6.87
C TYR A 273 18.26 25.00 -6.28
N ALA A 274 18.80 25.12 -5.07
CA ALA A 274 19.31 24.01 -4.27
C ALA A 274 18.18 23.32 -3.50
N ASN A 275 17.99 22.03 -3.74
CA ASN A 275 16.90 21.23 -3.18
C ASN A 275 17.34 20.46 -1.92
N PRO A 276 16.39 20.03 -1.06
CA PRO A 276 16.68 19.09 0.02
C PRO A 276 17.25 17.75 -0.48
N ALA A 277 17.90 16.98 0.38
CA ALA A 277 18.54 15.71 0.02
C ALA A 277 17.56 14.66 -0.53
N TYR A 278 16.36 14.55 0.04
CA TYR A 278 15.32 13.62 -0.46
C TYR A 278 14.79 13.97 -1.86
N ALA A 279 15.03 15.19 -2.34
CA ALA A 279 14.39 15.69 -3.56
C ALA A 279 15.01 15.07 -4.81
N ARG A 280 14.17 14.46 -5.62
CA ARG A 280 14.45 13.90 -6.95
C ARG A 280 14.12 14.90 -8.07
N ARG A 281 13.28 15.88 -7.75
CA ARG A 281 12.84 16.95 -8.64
C ARG A 281 12.92 18.29 -7.93
N CYS A 282 13.13 19.35 -8.70
CA CYS A 282 13.24 20.70 -8.21
C CYS A 282 11.90 21.17 -7.63
N GLU A 283 11.90 21.65 -6.39
CA GLU A 283 10.69 22.13 -5.72
C GLU A 283 10.16 23.44 -6.35
N MET A 284 10.94 24.12 -7.18
CA MET A 284 10.53 25.36 -7.85
C MET A 284 9.96 25.11 -9.25
N CYS A 285 10.63 24.33 -10.10
CA CYS A 285 10.23 24.15 -11.51
C CYS A 285 9.82 22.71 -11.89
N GLY A 286 9.95 21.72 -10.99
CA GLY A 286 9.54 20.33 -11.22
C GLY A 286 10.48 19.47 -12.09
N ARG A 287 11.54 20.07 -12.67
CA ARG A 287 12.57 19.34 -13.42
C ARG A 287 13.43 18.45 -12.53
N LEU A 288 14.19 17.51 -13.09
CA LEU A 288 15.05 16.62 -12.33
C LEU A 288 16.13 17.41 -11.57
N THR A 289 16.60 16.86 -10.45
CA THR A 289 17.79 17.39 -9.78
C THR A 289 19.04 16.60 -10.18
N ILE A 290 20.22 17.14 -9.85
CA ILE A 290 21.49 16.42 -10.05
C ILE A 290 21.49 15.10 -9.28
N TYR A 291 20.93 15.05 -8.05
CA TYR A 291 20.93 13.80 -7.27
C TYR A 291 20.04 12.74 -7.92
N GLN A 292 18.95 13.12 -8.58
CA GLN A 292 18.17 12.16 -9.34
C GLN A 292 19.02 11.50 -10.43
N LYS A 293 19.78 12.30 -11.18
CA LYS A 293 20.65 11.82 -12.27
C LYS A 293 21.82 10.97 -11.77
N GLU A 294 22.49 11.37 -10.69
CA GLU A 294 23.75 10.76 -10.27
C GLU A 294 23.62 9.71 -9.14
N PHE A 295 22.59 9.81 -8.30
CA PHE A 295 22.44 8.99 -7.09
C PHE A 295 21.23 8.06 -7.16
N PHE A 296 20.03 8.61 -7.41
CA PHE A 296 18.82 7.79 -7.38
C PHE A 296 18.68 6.85 -8.59
N HIS A 297 19.20 7.23 -9.75
CA HIS A 297 19.25 6.33 -10.92
C HIS A 297 20.24 5.17 -10.72
N SER A 298 21.43 5.43 -10.19
CA SER A 298 22.48 4.41 -10.00
C SER A 298 22.13 3.36 -8.93
N THR A 299 21.17 3.66 -8.04
CA THR A 299 20.61 2.68 -7.09
C THR A 299 19.52 1.77 -7.67
N CYS A 300 19.07 1.99 -8.91
CA CYS A 300 17.99 1.22 -9.53
C CYS A 300 18.47 0.07 -10.46
N ASP A 301 19.74 0.06 -10.86
CA ASP A 301 20.28 -0.89 -11.85
C ASP A 301 20.82 -2.21 -11.23
N GLY A 302 20.41 -2.54 -10.01
CA GLY A 302 20.83 -3.75 -9.30
C GLY A 302 19.65 -4.62 -8.86
N ASN A 303 19.19 -5.50 -9.75
CA ASN A 303 18.54 -6.80 -9.49
C ASN A 303 17.59 -6.99 -8.28
N HIS A 304 16.88 -5.96 -7.85
CA HIS A 304 15.77 -6.08 -6.92
C HIS A 304 14.64 -5.16 -7.36
N GLY A 305 13.49 -5.75 -7.72
CA GLY A 305 12.24 -5.01 -7.79
C GLY A 305 11.97 -4.36 -6.43
N HIS A 306 12.13 -3.05 -6.34
CA HIS A 306 11.85 -2.28 -5.13
C HIS A 306 11.03 -1.02 -5.47
N PRO A 307 9.71 -1.01 -5.25
CA PRO A 307 9.00 0.18 -4.86
C PRO A 307 9.07 0.32 -3.33
N SER A 308 10.27 0.25 -2.74
CA SER A 308 10.44 0.34 -1.27
C SER A 308 11.89 0.56 -0.83
N LEU A 309 12.53 1.64 -1.29
CA LEU A 309 13.64 2.22 -0.54
C LEU A 309 13.06 2.94 0.68
N ASN A 310 12.95 2.21 1.80
CA ASN A 310 12.71 2.67 3.17
C ASN A 310 11.89 3.97 3.30
N MET A 311 10.58 3.85 3.06
CA MET A 311 9.62 4.82 3.59
C MET A 311 9.62 4.67 5.11
N VAL A 312 10.17 5.64 5.83
CA VAL A 312 9.97 5.71 7.28
C VAL A 312 8.53 6.16 7.48
N GLU A 313 7.71 5.29 8.06
CA GLU A 313 6.37 5.66 8.50
C GLU A 313 6.50 6.81 9.50
N CYS A 314 5.76 7.90 9.29
CA CYS A 314 5.69 8.99 10.26
C CYS A 314 5.10 8.44 11.56
N ARG A 315 5.96 8.01 12.49
CA ARG A 315 5.57 7.77 13.88
C ARG A 315 5.22 9.13 14.48
N HIS A 316 3.97 9.25 14.93
CA HIS A 316 3.61 10.22 15.96
C HIS A 316 3.85 9.52 17.30
#